data_AF-A0A430VTB4-F1
#
_entry.id   AF-A0A430VTB4-F1
#
_cell.length_a   1.000
_cell.length_b   1.000
_cell.length_c   1.000
_cell.angle_alpha   90.00
_cell.angle_beta   90.00
_cell.angle_gamma   90.00
#
_symmetry.space_group_name_H-M   'P 1'
#
loop_
_entity.id
_entity.type
_entity.pdbx_description
1 polymer ?
#
loop_
_entity_poly.entity_id
_entity_poly.type
_entity_poly.pdbx_seq_one_letter_code
_entity_poly.pdbx_strand_id
1 'polypeptide(L)'
;MVCPACGETLELEGYKAGDLLDCEACGAVLRLLSDGTLELVEAPPEEEGEALWGLTAYGEGEEAVLVFSDGTLEEEVRTLKADLLEALRRLEEGVGEEPPKEAEDEPNLEPDYVTVHVETDGGPMALRRIFFPGSPDLLEFTLPSGSVYQFTFREVQELLKPILL
;
A
#
# COMPACT_ATOMS: atom_id res chain seq x y z
N MET A 1 -25.26 -11.69 27.37
CA MET A 1 -24.28 -12.78 27.06
C MET A 1 -22.91 -12.34 27.53
N VAL A 2 -21.84 -13.14 27.44
CA VAL A 2 -20.48 -12.67 27.78
C VAL A 2 -19.59 -12.69 26.55
N CYS A 3 -18.72 -11.70 26.44
CA CYS A 3 -17.67 -11.66 25.44
C CYS A 3 -16.70 -12.84 25.66
N PRO A 4 -16.45 -13.71 24.67
CA PRO A 4 -15.51 -14.82 24.82
C PRO A 4 -14.06 -14.36 24.94
N ALA A 5 -13.73 -13.13 24.53
CA ALA A 5 -12.38 -12.57 24.59
C ALA A 5 -12.03 -12.00 25.98
N CYS A 6 -12.91 -11.20 26.59
CA CYS A 6 -12.62 -10.50 27.85
C CYS A 6 -13.55 -10.84 29.03
N GLY A 7 -14.63 -11.61 28.79
CA GLY A 7 -15.60 -11.98 29.82
C GLY A 7 -16.63 -10.90 30.19
N GLU A 8 -16.60 -9.74 29.53
CA GLU A 8 -17.54 -8.64 29.78
C GLU A 8 -18.98 -9.01 29.40
N THR A 9 -19.97 -8.45 30.11
CA THR A 9 -21.39 -8.69 29.80
C THR A 9 -21.82 -7.85 28.60
N LEU A 10 -22.40 -8.49 27.59
CA LEU A 10 -22.90 -7.86 26.37
C LEU A 10 -24.43 -7.86 26.33
N GLU A 11 -25.00 -6.70 26.01
CA GLU A 11 -26.41 -6.53 25.67
C GLU A 11 -26.63 -6.82 24.19
N LEU A 12 -27.47 -7.81 23.89
CA LEU A 12 -27.74 -8.28 22.52
C LEU A 12 -29.12 -7.84 22.01
N GLU A 13 -29.74 -6.83 22.63
CA GLU A 13 -31.07 -6.38 22.23
C GLU A 13 -31.01 -5.75 20.83
N GLY A 14 -31.74 -6.34 19.88
CA GLY A 14 -31.79 -5.90 18.48
C GLY A 14 -30.89 -6.66 17.51
N TYR A 15 -29.96 -7.49 17.99
CA TYR A 15 -29.08 -8.29 17.14
C TYR A 15 -29.74 -9.60 16.66
N LYS A 16 -29.39 -10.01 15.46
CA LYS A 16 -29.85 -11.24 14.80
C LYS A 16 -28.68 -12.17 14.52
N ALA A 17 -29.00 -13.45 14.35
CA ALA A 17 -28.01 -14.43 13.91
C ALA A 17 -27.36 -13.99 12.58
N GLY A 18 -26.03 -13.96 12.56
CA GLY A 18 -25.20 -13.46 11.47
C GLY A 18 -24.66 -12.04 11.70
N ASP A 19 -25.23 -11.28 12.64
CA ASP A 19 -24.78 -9.92 12.90
C ASP A 19 -23.40 -9.90 13.57
N LEU A 20 -22.66 -8.85 13.27
CA LEU A 20 -21.40 -8.50 13.91
C LEU A 20 -21.65 -7.44 14.98
N LEU A 21 -20.94 -7.57 16.10
CA LEU A 21 -20.98 -6.62 17.21
C LEU A 21 -19.59 -6.41 17.81
N ASP A 22 -19.34 -5.20 18.28
CA ASP A 22 -18.09 -4.82 18.89
C ASP A 22 -18.22 -4.87 20.42
N CYS A 23 -17.27 -5.52 21.09
CA CYS A 23 -17.19 -5.47 22.53
C CYS A 23 -16.55 -4.15 22.97
N GLU A 24 -17.36 -3.21 23.47
CA GLU A 24 -16.88 -1.89 23.92
C GLU A 24 -15.76 -1.94 24.97
N ALA A 25 -15.66 -3.02 25.75
CA ALA A 25 -14.64 -3.17 26.79
C ALA A 25 -13.27 -3.63 26.27
N CYS A 26 -13.21 -4.36 25.17
CA CYS A 26 -11.94 -4.93 24.67
C CYS A 26 -11.68 -4.71 23.17
N GLY A 27 -12.62 -4.11 22.44
CA GLY A 27 -12.52 -3.88 21.00
C GLY A 27 -12.63 -5.13 20.13
N ALA A 28 -12.97 -6.29 20.70
CA ALA A 28 -13.14 -7.50 19.93
C ALA A 28 -14.40 -7.45 19.06
N VAL A 29 -14.27 -7.81 17.77
CA VAL A 29 -15.39 -8.01 16.85
C VAL A 29 -15.92 -9.43 17.01
N LEU A 30 -17.21 -9.58 17.27
CA LEU A 30 -17.86 -10.86 17.53
C LEU A 30 -19.00 -11.09 16.53
N ARG A 31 -19.22 -12.35 16.13
CA ARG A 31 -20.37 -12.76 15.32
C ARG A 31 -21.37 -13.53 16.19
N LEU A 32 -22.65 -13.14 16.13
CA LEU A 32 -23.73 -13.90 16.75
C LEU A 32 -24.13 -15.08 15.85
N LEU A 33 -23.88 -16.30 16.31
CA LEU A 33 -24.22 -17.51 15.58
C LEU A 33 -25.71 -17.85 15.73
N SER A 34 -26.22 -18.67 14.79
CA SER A 34 -27.63 -19.08 14.75
C SER A 34 -28.08 -19.92 15.95
N ASP A 35 -27.14 -20.53 16.66
CA ASP A 35 -27.37 -21.27 17.91
C ASP A 35 -27.37 -20.35 19.15
N GLY A 36 -27.18 -19.04 18.95
CA GLY A 36 -27.11 -18.05 20.01
C GLY A 36 -25.75 -17.99 20.71
N THR A 37 -24.68 -18.52 20.13
CA THR A 37 -23.32 -18.36 20.66
C THR A 37 -22.59 -17.21 19.98
N LEU A 38 -21.52 -16.71 20.62
CA LEU A 38 -20.65 -15.66 20.07
C LEU A 38 -19.33 -16.28 19.62
N GLU A 39 -18.97 -16.03 18.37
CA GLU A 39 -17.68 -16.38 17.81
C GLU A 39 -16.81 -15.12 17.73
N LEU A 40 -15.57 -15.21 18.21
CA LEU A 40 -14.58 -14.15 18.00
C LEU A 40 -14.23 -14.15 16.51
N VAL A 41 -14.54 -13.05 15.83
CA VAL A 41 -14.10 -12.85 14.47
C VAL A 41 -12.78 -12.11 14.57
N GLU A 42 -11.72 -12.72 14.05
CA GLU A 42 -10.58 -11.90 13.64
C GLU A 42 -11.13 -10.93 12.61
N ALA A 43 -11.32 -9.67 13.01
CA ALA A 43 -11.54 -8.63 12.03
C ALA A 43 -10.46 -8.85 10.98
N PRO A 44 -10.80 -8.98 9.68
CA PRO A 44 -9.76 -8.80 8.69
C PRO A 44 -9.03 -7.50 9.09
N PRO A 45 -7.69 -7.43 8.99
CA PRO A 45 -7.02 -6.15 9.18
C PRO A 45 -7.85 -5.11 8.44
N GLU A 46 -8.04 -3.95 9.04
CA GLU A 46 -8.62 -2.78 8.36
C GLU A 46 -7.70 -2.43 7.17
N GLU A 47 -7.74 -3.26 6.14
CA GLU A 47 -7.42 -2.95 4.76
C GLU A 47 -8.79 -2.70 4.11
N GLU A 48 -9.57 -1.80 4.69
CA GLU A 48 -10.17 -0.80 3.81
C GLU A 48 -8.97 -0.10 3.20
N GLY A 49 -8.48 -0.60 2.07
CA GLY A 49 -7.47 0.09 1.29
C GLY A 49 -8.05 1.47 1.02
N GLU A 50 -7.64 2.46 1.82
CA GLU A 50 -7.82 3.85 1.45
C GLU A 50 -7.24 3.92 0.05
N ALA A 51 -8.12 4.08 -0.95
CA ALA A 51 -7.71 4.10 -2.34
C ALA A 51 -6.51 5.04 -2.42
N LEU A 52 -5.34 4.50 -2.81
CA LEU A 52 -4.04 5.17 -2.79
C LEU A 52 -4.19 6.66 -3.09
N TRP A 53 -4.34 7.47 -2.04
CA TRP A 53 -4.79 8.83 -2.23
C TRP A 53 -3.63 9.59 -2.87
N GLY A 54 -3.86 10.11 -4.07
CA GLY A 54 -2.83 10.78 -4.86
C GLY A 54 -2.15 9.93 -5.92
N LEU A 55 -2.56 8.68 -6.17
CA LEU A 55 -2.14 7.92 -7.36
C LEU A 55 -3.33 7.25 -8.04
N THR A 56 -3.53 7.56 -9.31
CA THR A 56 -4.42 6.81 -10.19
C THR A 56 -3.67 6.39 -11.44
N ALA A 57 -4.11 5.29 -12.05
CA ALA A 57 -3.48 4.78 -13.25
C ALA A 57 -4.52 4.21 -14.20
N TYR A 58 -4.24 4.35 -15.49
CA TYR A 58 -5.02 3.76 -16.57
C TYR A 58 -4.10 3.50 -17.76
N GLY A 59 -4.58 2.74 -18.76
CA GLY A 59 -3.75 2.48 -19.93
C GLY A 59 -4.52 1.80 -21.05
N GLU A 60 -4.17 2.16 -22.28
CA GLU A 60 -4.70 1.58 -23.51
C GLU A 60 -3.54 1.05 -24.36
N GLY A 61 -3.68 -0.16 -24.92
CA GLY A 61 -2.61 -0.80 -25.68
C GLY A 61 -1.34 -1.01 -24.83
N GLU A 62 -0.21 -0.54 -25.33
CA GLU A 62 1.12 -0.68 -24.72
C GLU A 62 1.49 0.46 -23.76
N GLU A 63 0.64 1.49 -23.63
CA GLU A 63 0.92 2.67 -22.81
C GLU A 63 0.23 2.58 -21.44
N ALA A 64 0.95 3.00 -20.40
CA ALA A 64 0.44 3.26 -19.07
C ALA A 64 0.52 4.75 -18.78
N VAL A 65 -0.56 5.28 -18.21
CA VAL A 65 -0.67 6.66 -17.75
C VAL A 65 -0.81 6.64 -16.24
N LEU A 66 0.12 7.31 -15.56
CA LEU A 66 0.11 7.51 -14.11
C LEU A 66 -0.27 8.96 -13.83
N VAL A 67 -1.28 9.17 -12.98
CA VAL A 67 -1.71 10.50 -12.55
C VAL A 67 -1.47 10.61 -11.06
N PHE A 68 -0.60 11.54 -10.69
CA PHE A 68 -0.20 11.85 -9.32
C PHE A 68 -0.93 13.09 -8.84
N SER A 69 -1.34 13.12 -7.57
CA SER A 69 -1.96 14.30 -6.98
C SER A 69 -1.53 14.50 -5.52
N ASP A 70 -1.32 15.75 -5.14
CA ASP A 70 -1.11 16.18 -3.75
C ASP A 70 -2.36 16.86 -3.15
N GLY A 71 -3.50 16.77 -3.85
CA GLY A 71 -4.75 17.45 -3.50
C GLY A 71 -4.84 18.90 -3.94
N THR A 72 -3.77 19.48 -4.49
CA THR A 72 -3.73 20.84 -5.04
C THR A 72 -3.45 20.87 -6.54
N LEU A 73 -2.59 19.96 -7.00
CA LEU A 73 -2.22 19.78 -8.40
C LEU A 73 -2.35 18.32 -8.80
N GLU A 74 -2.47 18.11 -10.11
CA GLU A 74 -2.41 16.81 -10.74
C GLU A 74 -1.29 16.82 -11.78
N GLU A 75 -0.46 15.78 -11.76
CA GLU A 75 0.65 15.58 -12.70
C GLU A 75 0.48 14.24 -13.40
N GLU A 76 0.48 14.27 -14.73
CA GLU A 76 0.33 13.08 -15.56
C GLU A 76 1.67 12.70 -16.18
N VAL A 77 2.00 11.41 -16.13
CA VAL A 77 3.22 10.84 -16.72
C VAL A 77 2.85 9.62 -17.55
N ARG A 78 3.34 9.57 -18.80
CA ARG A 78 3.10 8.44 -19.71
C ARG A 78 4.35 7.61 -19.90
N THR A 79 4.20 6.29 -19.85
CA THR A 79 5.31 5.35 -20.05
C THR A 79 4.83 4.07 -20.72
N LEU A 80 5.76 3.25 -21.22
CA LEU A 80 5.44 1.93 -21.74
C LEU A 80 5.12 0.96 -20.59
N LYS A 81 4.05 0.18 -20.74
CA LYS A 81 3.66 -0.85 -19.76
C LYS A 81 4.80 -1.84 -19.51
N ALA A 82 5.51 -2.23 -20.56
CA ALA A 82 6.63 -3.17 -20.47
C ALA A 82 7.78 -2.62 -19.62
N ASP A 83 8.13 -1.34 -19.81
CA ASP A 83 9.21 -0.68 -19.08
C ASP A 83 8.85 -0.50 -17.60
N LEU A 84 7.62 -0.06 -17.33
CA LEU A 84 7.12 0.09 -15.96
C LEU A 84 7.02 -1.26 -15.24
N LEU A 85 6.53 -2.31 -15.92
CA LEU A 85 6.45 -3.66 -15.36
C LEU A 85 7.83 -4.24 -15.04
N GLU A 86 8.79 -4.09 -15.96
CA GLU A 86 10.17 -4.51 -15.77
C GLU A 86 10.81 -3.79 -14.58
N ALA A 87 10.61 -2.48 -14.47
CA ALA A 87 11.14 -1.70 -13.37
C ALA A 87 10.57 -2.10 -12.01
N LEU A 88 9.25 -2.33 -11.92
CA LEU A 88 8.61 -2.82 -10.71
C LEU A 88 9.10 -4.22 -10.32
N ARG A 89 9.29 -5.13 -11.30
CA ARG A 89 9.86 -6.46 -11.05
C ARG A 89 11.29 -6.36 -10.50
N ARG A 90 12.12 -5.51 -11.10
CA ARG A 90 13.49 -5.26 -10.65
C ARG A 90 13.53 -4.74 -9.21
N LEU A 91 12.63 -3.81 -8.85
CA LEU A 91 12.50 -3.32 -7.48
C LEU A 91 12.00 -4.41 -6.51
N GLU A 92 11.11 -5.28 -6.96
CA GLU A 92 10.64 -6.44 -6.17
C GLU A 92 11.79 -7.41 -5.87
N GLU A 93 12.64 -7.68 -6.87
CA GLU A 93 13.84 -8.53 -6.79
C GLU A 93 15.03 -7.86 -6.06
N GLY A 94 14.92 -6.57 -5.71
CA GLY A 94 16.00 -5.81 -5.09
C GLY A 94 17.16 -5.48 -6.04
N VAL A 95 16.89 -5.43 -7.35
CA VAL A 95 17.88 -5.20 -8.42
C VAL A 95 17.80 -3.78 -8.96
N GLY A 96 18.76 -2.94 -8.59
CA GLY A 96 18.86 -1.57 -9.10
C GLY A 96 20.09 -0.85 -8.59
N GLU A 97 20.03 0.47 -8.61
CA GLU A 97 21.07 1.34 -8.07
C GLU A 97 20.90 1.44 -6.55
N GLU A 98 21.92 1.02 -5.81
CA GLU A 98 22.01 1.15 -4.35
C GLU A 98 22.47 2.55 -3.96
N PRO A 99 22.16 3.01 -2.73
CA PRO A 99 22.74 4.24 -2.18
C PRO A 99 24.26 4.24 -2.28
N PRO A 100 24.89 5.42 -2.46
CA PRO A 100 26.33 5.55 -2.28
C PRO A 100 26.72 5.03 -0.89
N LYS A 101 27.81 4.26 -0.82
CA LYS A 101 28.32 3.80 0.47
C LYS A 101 28.73 5.01 1.32
N GLU A 102 28.11 5.15 2.48
CA GLU A 102 28.53 6.15 3.46
C GLU A 102 29.97 5.88 3.92
N ALA A 103 30.66 6.95 4.37
CA ALA A 103 31.96 6.81 4.98
C ALA A 103 31.83 5.98 6.27
N GLU A 104 32.77 5.06 6.51
CA GLU A 104 32.72 4.04 7.57
C GLU A 104 32.62 4.60 9.02
N ASP A 105 32.69 5.91 9.20
CA ASP A 105 32.79 6.59 10.50
C ASP A 105 31.43 7.01 11.11
N GLU A 106 30.33 7.01 10.35
CA GLU A 106 28.99 7.36 10.86
C GLU A 106 28.00 6.21 10.65
N PRO A 107 27.15 5.90 11.65
CA PRO A 107 26.10 4.91 11.46
C PRO A 107 25.05 5.46 10.48
N ASN A 108 24.81 4.74 9.38
CA ASN A 108 23.73 5.06 8.47
C ASN A 108 22.39 4.96 9.21
N LEU A 109 21.73 6.10 9.39
CA LEU A 109 20.40 6.19 9.98
C LEU A 109 19.30 6.23 8.91
N GLU A 110 19.67 6.39 7.64
CA GLU A 110 18.75 6.38 6.52
C GLU A 110 18.34 4.93 6.16
N PRO A 111 17.08 4.71 5.77
CA PRO A 111 16.63 3.41 5.31
C PRO A 111 17.38 3.01 4.03
N ASP A 112 17.70 1.73 3.90
CA ASP A 112 18.22 1.18 2.64
C ASP A 112 17.20 1.38 1.52
N TYR A 113 17.68 1.52 0.29
CA TYR A 113 16.81 1.62 -0.87
C TYR A 113 17.44 1.07 -2.15
N VAL A 114 16.61 0.79 -3.13
CA VAL A 114 17.02 0.44 -4.50
C VAL A 114 16.29 1.36 -5.47
N THR A 115 17.02 1.90 -6.45
CA THR A 115 16.49 2.80 -7.48
C THR A 115 16.51 2.16 -8.87
N VAL A 116 15.44 2.34 -9.64
CA VAL A 116 15.33 2.00 -11.06
C VAL A 116 14.77 3.19 -11.81
N HIS A 117 15.22 3.42 -13.04
CA HIS A 117 14.74 4.51 -13.90
C HIS A 117 13.81 3.97 -14.98
N VAL A 118 12.76 4.72 -15.30
CA VAL A 118 11.77 4.42 -16.33
C VAL A 118 11.70 5.60 -17.28
N GLU A 119 11.77 5.34 -18.59
CA GLU A 119 11.60 6.39 -19.59
C GLU A 119 10.12 6.79 -19.72
N THR A 120 9.87 8.10 -19.82
CA THR A 120 8.52 8.67 -19.91
C THR A 120 8.45 9.73 -21.00
N ASP A 121 7.24 10.20 -21.33
CA ASP A 121 7.03 11.28 -22.30
C ASP A 121 7.70 12.62 -21.92
N GLY A 122 7.89 12.86 -20.62
CA GLY A 122 8.55 14.06 -20.07
C GLY A 122 10.05 13.90 -19.75
N GLY A 123 10.63 12.71 -19.93
CA GLY A 123 12.01 12.37 -19.50
C GLY A 123 12.05 11.21 -18.51
N PRO A 124 13.21 10.91 -17.89
CA PRO A 124 13.31 9.78 -16.97
C PRO A 124 12.55 10.06 -15.67
N MET A 125 11.75 9.08 -15.23
CA MET A 125 11.15 9.02 -13.91
C MET A 125 11.95 8.02 -13.07
N ALA A 126 12.33 8.40 -11.85
CA ALA A 126 13.00 7.48 -10.92
C ALA A 126 11.98 6.79 -10.02
N LEU A 127 12.08 5.48 -9.90
CA LEU A 127 11.35 4.64 -8.96
C LEU A 127 12.31 4.14 -7.90
N ARG A 128 12.03 4.43 -6.63
CA ARG A 128 12.87 4.00 -5.51
C ARG A 128 12.05 3.23 -4.50
N ARG A 129 12.43 1.97 -4.27
CA ARG A 129 11.87 1.16 -3.16
C ARG A 129 12.71 1.40 -1.91
N ILE A 130 12.08 1.89 -0.86
CA ILE A 130 12.71 2.21 0.42
C ILE A 130 12.31 1.13 1.43
N PHE A 131 13.29 0.49 2.06
CA PHE A 131 13.10 -0.63 2.97
C PHE A 131 13.01 -0.16 4.42
N PHE A 132 11.92 -0.49 5.11
CA PHE A 132 11.76 -0.15 6.52
C PHE A 132 11.68 -1.39 7.41
N PRO A 133 12.61 -1.59 8.36
CA PRO A 133 12.54 -2.69 9.30
C PRO A 133 11.25 -2.65 10.14
N GLY A 134 10.40 -3.68 10.01
CA GLY A 134 9.18 -3.81 10.81
C GLY A 134 8.00 -2.95 10.35
N SER A 135 8.06 -2.34 9.17
CA SER A 135 6.94 -1.62 8.56
C SER A 135 6.91 -1.85 7.03
N PRO A 136 5.81 -1.54 6.34
CA PRO A 136 5.73 -1.71 4.89
C PRO A 136 6.78 -0.87 4.15
N ASP A 137 7.33 -1.45 3.09
CA ASP A 137 8.23 -0.73 2.18
C ASP A 137 7.47 0.37 1.42
N LEU A 138 8.15 1.48 1.16
CA LEU A 138 7.62 2.56 0.35
C LEU A 138 8.15 2.50 -1.08
N LEU A 139 7.33 2.93 -2.03
CA LEU A 139 7.71 3.26 -3.38
C LEU A 139 7.65 4.77 -3.57
N GLU A 140 8.81 5.37 -3.80
CA GLU A 140 8.98 6.76 -4.17
C GLU A 140 9.03 6.89 -5.70
N PHE A 141 8.28 7.86 -6.22
CA PHE A 141 8.30 8.30 -7.60
C PHE A 141 8.92 9.70 -7.63
N THR A 142 10.03 9.88 -8.33
CA THR A 142 10.53 11.21 -8.71
C THR A 142 10.19 11.46 -10.16
N LEU A 143 9.26 12.38 -10.39
CA LEU A 143 8.76 12.72 -11.73
C LEU A 143 9.78 13.57 -12.50
N PRO A 144 9.68 13.65 -13.85
CA PRO A 144 10.55 14.53 -14.64
C PRO A 144 10.46 16.02 -14.27
N SER A 145 9.34 16.45 -13.67
CA SER A 145 9.15 17.79 -13.12
C SER A 145 10.02 18.07 -11.89
N GLY A 146 10.54 17.04 -11.23
CA GLY A 146 11.20 17.09 -9.94
C GLY A 146 10.28 16.87 -8.74
N SER A 147 8.97 16.72 -8.97
CA SER A 147 8.01 16.37 -7.93
C SER A 147 8.25 14.96 -7.39
N VAL A 148 7.98 14.76 -6.10
CA VAL A 148 8.19 13.48 -5.41
C VAL A 148 6.89 13.02 -4.76
N TYR A 149 6.52 11.77 -5.04
CA TYR A 149 5.34 11.12 -4.47
C TYR A 149 5.74 9.79 -3.84
N GLN A 150 5.12 9.43 -2.71
CA GLN A 150 5.45 8.23 -1.96
C GLN A 150 4.19 7.47 -1.60
N PHE A 151 4.23 6.16 -1.80
CA PHE A 151 3.12 5.23 -1.59
C PHE A 151 3.64 3.93 -1.03
N THR A 152 2.78 3.08 -0.46
CA THR A 152 3.20 1.73 -0.07
C THR A 152 3.53 0.91 -1.32
N PHE A 153 4.69 0.26 -1.35
CA PHE A 153 5.16 -0.51 -2.51
C PHE A 153 4.13 -1.55 -2.95
N ARG A 154 3.59 -2.31 -1.98
CA ARG A 154 2.62 -3.36 -2.25
C ARG A 154 1.29 -2.84 -2.82
N GLU A 155 0.77 -1.75 -2.26
CA GLU A 155 -0.49 -1.16 -2.74
C GLU A 155 -0.35 -0.66 -4.17
N VAL A 156 0.79 -0.06 -4.53
CA VAL A 156 1.05 0.37 -5.90
C VAL A 156 1.12 -0.83 -6.85
N GLN A 157 1.76 -1.93 -6.45
CA GLN A 157 1.76 -3.15 -7.26
C GLN A 157 0.33 -3.66 -7.50
N GLU A 158 -0.53 -3.67 -6.47
CA GLU A 158 -1.92 -4.11 -6.62
C GLU A 158 -2.73 -3.17 -7.52
N LEU A 159 -2.55 -1.85 -7.39
CA LEU A 159 -3.18 -0.84 -8.24
C LEU A 159 -2.78 -0.99 -9.72
N LEU A 160 -1.50 -1.24 -10.00
CA LEU A 160 -0.97 -1.29 -11.36
C LEU A 160 -1.14 -2.65 -12.05
N LYS A 161 -1.27 -3.73 -11.28
CA LYS A 161 -1.44 -5.09 -11.79
C LYS A 161 -2.50 -5.25 -12.89
N PRO A 162 -3.75 -4.72 -12.77
CA PRO A 162 -4.76 -4.85 -13.82
C PRO A 162 -4.47 -4.03 -15.09
N ILE A 163 -3.48 -3.13 -15.06
CA ILE A 163 -3.14 -2.24 -16.18
C ILE A 163 -1.94 -2.80 -16.96
N LEU A 164 -0.98 -3.38 -16.24
CA LEU A 164 0.29 -3.86 -16.78
C LEU A 164 0.28 -5.30 -17.27
N LEU A 165 -0.71 -6.12 -16.87
CA LEU A 165 -0.88 -7.52 -17.25
C LEU A 165 -2.11 -7.72 -18.16
#